data_AF-D8TYD2-F1
#
_entry.id   AF-D8TYD2-F1
#
_cell.length_a   1.000
_cell.length_b   1.000
_cell.length_c   1.000
_cell.angle_alpha   90.00
_cell.angle_beta   90.00
_cell.angle_gamma   90.00
#
_symmetry.space_group_name_H-M   'P 1'
#
loop_
_entity.id
_entity.type
_entity.pdbx_description
1 polymer ?
#
loop_
_entity_poly.entity_id
_entity_poly.type
_entity_poly.pdbx_seq_one_letter_code
_entity_poly.pdbx_strand_id
1 'polypeptide(L)'
;MRYIKQNALLTLHLTISLGVVTSVDVNGLFSSWLCPPAFAGSGDSSSSVCLDPELQQSLDTFLFIQTQRELDRLLNAKPEDFGTGLLAGILTTASGLLDAEGEGAFTKGLTALEELLALLPEEPHIWPLARRVTIASLALRYGKQGPFGSRTEAAKVHSVLLRLYDHFKQSARRKGVVEFTHVSKSGGTSFCQLAKTNGCNTEDFGYHNCLIEEFDDKPRYFDPDVHRQLSVTKTRTVKKTHCNEPFKNIRYRAMEVSCTDRRTRLLELGYTLYANEYTALGGTEDPALAHPCRNMVTVLEIRHPYSRVISHIKHGWFTYGWKCKADREKVYFRGGHNASQWNALMPAATNNYLIRSLLGEAVFNLPLGAITREHLDLARNFLAEQYDVVLVLEDKPLFAHTLKYGLGWAISERHANSRPDNEESNGGLPADLDSLLGHNSLDVELYQFGVVVARLDGIMYGAAAAMEAGGGDRALLMSRSRTVSGGDGGNNAPLATAAPKSRQKRYSSSSSRGVQISFRGMVMNIGGSGVRGGRTDVPASVEGAAASRDRLGRLGVVAMSRVTPDDNMGRTADVDL
;
A
#
# COMPACT_ATOMS: atom_id res chain seq x y z
N MET A 1 17.10 56.78 -29.03
CA MET A 1 15.78 56.27 -29.48
C MET A 1 15.80 55.01 -30.37
N ARG A 2 16.93 54.54 -30.93
CA ARG A 2 16.98 53.26 -31.69
C ARG A 2 17.08 51.98 -30.83
N TYR A 3 17.42 52.10 -29.55
CA TYR A 3 17.58 50.96 -28.62
C TYR A 3 16.26 50.45 -27.99
N ILE A 4 15.16 51.21 -28.10
CA ILE A 4 13.86 50.83 -27.50
C ILE A 4 13.02 49.97 -28.46
N LYS A 5 13.27 50.03 -29.79
CA LYS A 5 12.52 49.23 -30.77
C LYS A 5 12.98 47.77 -30.89
N GLN A 6 14.22 47.43 -30.52
CA GLN A 6 14.71 46.04 -30.56
C GLN A 6 14.23 45.20 -29.37
N ASN A 7 14.01 45.81 -28.20
CA ASN A 7 13.45 45.08 -27.05
C ASN A 7 11.96 44.77 -27.21
N ALA A 8 11.17 45.64 -27.86
CA ALA A 8 9.76 45.36 -28.12
C ALA A 8 9.55 44.19 -29.10
N LEU A 9 10.43 44.02 -30.09
CA LEU A 9 10.38 42.90 -31.04
C LEU A 9 10.88 41.58 -30.44
N LEU A 10 11.83 41.60 -29.49
CA LEU A 10 12.23 40.41 -28.74
C LEU A 10 11.16 39.95 -27.74
N THR A 11 10.47 40.89 -27.07
CA THR A 11 9.33 40.56 -26.21
C THR A 11 8.15 40.03 -27.03
N LEU A 12 7.90 40.57 -28.23
CA LEU A 12 6.84 40.07 -29.11
C LEU A 12 7.17 38.68 -29.70
N HIS A 13 8.44 38.41 -30.06
CA HIS A 13 8.85 37.08 -30.52
C HIS A 13 8.92 36.02 -29.40
N LEU A 14 9.27 36.38 -28.16
CA LEU A 14 9.15 35.46 -27.02
C LEU A 14 7.70 35.16 -26.64
N THR A 15 6.76 36.07 -26.93
CA THR A 15 5.33 35.84 -26.66
C THR A 15 4.68 34.98 -27.75
N ILE A 16 5.24 34.92 -28.97
CA ILE A 16 4.68 34.16 -30.10
C ILE A 16 5.23 32.72 -30.16
N SER A 17 6.41 32.44 -29.61
CA SER A 17 6.92 31.05 -29.45
C SER A 17 6.30 30.29 -28.26
N LEU A 18 5.33 30.87 -27.55
CA LEU A 18 4.46 30.17 -26.57
C LEU A 18 3.40 29.29 -27.26
N GLY A 19 3.32 29.32 -28.58
CA GLY A 19 2.37 28.56 -29.40
C GLY A 19 2.88 27.15 -29.68
N VAL A 20 2.68 26.26 -28.72
CA VAL A 20 2.15 24.87 -28.81
C VAL A 20 2.55 24.22 -27.48
N VAL A 21 1.95 24.68 -26.38
CA VAL A 21 1.79 23.77 -25.25
C VAL A 21 0.84 22.70 -25.78
N THR A 22 1.39 21.52 -26.08
CA THR A 22 0.58 20.35 -26.45
C THR A 22 -0.44 20.20 -25.32
N SER A 23 -1.71 20.48 -25.63
CA SER A 23 -2.76 20.33 -24.65
C SER A 23 -2.76 18.87 -24.23
N VAL A 24 -2.49 18.61 -22.96
CA VAL A 24 -2.61 17.27 -22.40
C VAL A 24 -4.02 16.78 -22.70
N ASP A 25 -4.12 15.63 -23.35
CA ASP A 25 -5.40 14.99 -23.63
C ASP A 25 -5.95 14.37 -22.36
N VAL A 26 -6.56 15.21 -21.51
CA VAL A 26 -7.19 14.78 -20.26
C VAL A 26 -8.30 13.76 -20.53
N ASN A 27 -9.03 13.94 -21.63
CA ASN A 27 -10.09 12.99 -21.99
C ASN A 27 -9.51 11.62 -22.33
N GLY A 28 -8.37 11.57 -23.02
CA GLY A 28 -7.58 10.35 -23.25
C GLY A 28 -7.05 9.71 -21.97
N LEU A 29 -6.66 10.51 -20.96
CA LEU A 29 -6.26 9.98 -19.66
C LEU A 29 -7.43 9.25 -18.97
N PHE A 30 -8.58 9.90 -18.84
CA PHE A 30 -9.75 9.29 -18.19
C PHE A 30 -10.23 8.06 -18.96
N SER A 31 -10.31 8.10 -20.30
CA SER A 31 -10.71 6.94 -21.09
C SER A 31 -9.74 5.77 -20.94
N SER A 32 -8.42 6.02 -20.94
CA SER A 32 -7.41 4.96 -20.83
C SER A 32 -7.48 4.18 -19.50
N TRP A 33 -7.84 4.85 -18.41
CA TRP A 33 -7.87 4.26 -17.06
C TRP A 33 -9.25 3.77 -16.63
N LEU A 34 -10.32 4.37 -17.16
CA LEU A 34 -11.70 3.96 -16.85
C LEU A 34 -12.22 2.87 -17.81
N CYS A 35 -11.64 2.74 -18.99
CA CYS A 35 -12.16 1.89 -20.07
C CYS A 35 -11.09 0.87 -20.51
N PRO A 36 -10.90 -0.23 -19.76
CA PRO A 36 -9.87 -1.19 -20.08
C PRO A 36 -10.07 -1.79 -21.49
N PRO A 37 -8.98 -2.11 -22.23
CA PRO A 37 -9.03 -2.52 -23.63
C PRO A 37 -9.88 -3.77 -23.92
N ALA A 38 -10.14 -4.60 -22.91
CA ALA A 38 -10.92 -5.82 -23.04
C ALA A 38 -12.35 -5.59 -23.59
N PHE A 39 -12.89 -4.37 -23.50
CA PHE A 39 -14.21 -4.00 -24.00
C PHE A 39 -14.19 -3.33 -25.39
N ALA A 40 -13.03 -2.98 -25.94
CA ALA A 40 -12.92 -2.29 -27.23
C ALA A 40 -13.18 -3.20 -28.46
N GLY A 41 -13.45 -4.50 -28.24
CA GLY A 41 -13.62 -5.50 -29.29
C GLY A 41 -15.03 -5.61 -29.90
N SER A 42 -16.06 -5.03 -29.28
CA SER A 42 -17.40 -4.98 -29.87
C SER A 42 -17.52 -3.72 -30.72
N GLY A 43 -17.47 -3.87 -32.06
CA GLY A 43 -17.43 -2.78 -33.04
C GLY A 43 -18.68 -1.88 -33.14
N ASP A 44 -19.39 -1.65 -32.04
CA ASP A 44 -20.52 -0.73 -31.99
C ASP A 44 -20.03 0.63 -31.46
N SER A 45 -19.64 1.51 -32.39
CA SER A 45 -19.06 2.83 -32.12
C SER A 45 -20.05 3.87 -31.59
N SER A 46 -21.28 3.45 -31.25
CA SER A 46 -22.41 4.34 -30.97
C SER A 46 -22.75 4.50 -29.47
N SER A 47 -22.24 3.64 -28.57
CA SER A 47 -22.47 3.81 -27.12
C SER A 47 -21.37 4.66 -26.46
N SER A 48 -21.68 5.91 -26.15
CA SER A 48 -20.78 6.92 -25.57
C SER A 48 -20.43 6.72 -24.08
N VAL A 49 -20.82 5.60 -23.46
CA VAL A 49 -20.59 5.37 -22.02
C VAL A 49 -19.43 4.41 -21.85
N CYS A 50 -18.29 4.98 -21.50
CA CYS A 50 -17.00 4.30 -21.39
C CYS A 50 -16.80 3.60 -20.02
N LEU A 51 -17.66 3.90 -19.05
CA LEU A 51 -17.61 3.29 -17.72
C LEU A 51 -18.34 1.95 -17.69
N ASP A 52 -17.57 0.90 -17.42
CA ASP A 52 -18.10 -0.40 -17.03
C ASP A 52 -19.11 -0.23 -15.87
N PRO A 53 -20.35 -0.76 -15.97
CA PRO A 53 -21.35 -0.67 -14.92
C PRO A 53 -20.84 -1.12 -13.55
N GLU A 54 -19.97 -2.14 -13.49
CA GLU A 54 -19.38 -2.62 -12.24
C GLU A 54 -18.39 -1.60 -11.64
N LEU A 55 -17.59 -0.96 -12.50
CA LEU A 55 -16.72 0.14 -12.11
C LEU A 55 -17.51 1.36 -11.65
N GLN A 56 -18.59 1.71 -12.37
CA GLN A 56 -19.47 2.81 -11.99
C GLN A 56 -20.12 2.54 -10.63
N GLN A 57 -20.68 1.34 -10.41
CA GLN A 57 -21.23 0.94 -9.13
C GLN A 57 -20.17 1.00 -8.02
N SER A 58 -18.95 0.57 -8.31
CA SER A 58 -17.83 0.63 -7.36
C SER A 58 -17.43 2.07 -7.02
N LEU A 59 -17.46 2.98 -8.00
CA LEU A 59 -17.18 4.41 -7.80
C LEU A 59 -18.31 5.12 -7.04
N ASP A 60 -19.56 4.83 -7.38
CA ASP A 60 -20.72 5.35 -6.64
C ASP A 60 -20.70 4.84 -5.20
N THR A 61 -20.39 3.55 -4.99
CA THR A 61 -20.19 2.95 -3.65
C THR A 61 -19.01 3.60 -2.93
N PHE A 62 -17.89 3.83 -3.62
CA PHE A 62 -16.73 4.54 -3.06
C PHE A 62 -17.14 5.93 -2.59
N LEU A 63 -17.73 6.76 -3.43
CA LEU A 63 -18.12 8.12 -3.05
C LEU A 63 -19.18 8.13 -1.96
N PHE A 64 -20.19 7.25 -2.04
CA PHE A 64 -21.22 7.18 -1.02
C PHE A 64 -20.64 6.81 0.34
N ILE A 65 -19.87 5.72 0.42
CA ILE A 65 -19.27 5.26 1.68
C ILE A 65 -18.31 6.32 2.21
N GLN A 66 -17.42 6.85 1.37
CA GLN A 66 -16.37 7.75 1.84
C GLN A 66 -16.93 9.13 2.21
N THR A 67 -17.76 9.74 1.37
CA THR A 67 -18.28 11.09 1.64
C THR A 67 -19.25 11.09 2.80
N GLN A 68 -20.22 10.16 2.85
CA GLN A 68 -21.24 10.17 3.89
C GLN A 68 -20.63 9.87 5.26
N ARG A 69 -19.81 8.80 5.35
CA ARG A 69 -19.20 8.39 6.61
C ARG A 69 -18.22 9.43 7.14
N GLU A 70 -17.41 10.03 6.27
CA GLU A 70 -16.48 11.06 6.72
C GLU A 70 -17.22 12.35 7.07
N LEU A 71 -18.28 12.71 6.36
CA LEU A 71 -19.10 13.84 6.78
C LEU A 71 -19.71 13.59 8.17
N ASP A 72 -20.26 12.41 8.42
CA ASP A 72 -20.80 12.02 9.73
C ASP A 72 -19.69 12.02 10.81
N ARG A 73 -18.50 11.51 10.49
CA ARG A 73 -17.34 11.54 11.40
C ARG A 73 -16.91 12.98 11.70
N LEU A 74 -16.83 13.82 10.69
CA LEU A 74 -16.38 15.22 10.78
C LEU A 74 -17.39 16.08 11.52
N LEU A 75 -18.69 15.83 11.34
CA LEU A 75 -19.77 16.46 12.11
C LEU A 75 -19.70 16.12 13.60
N ASN A 76 -19.15 14.95 13.94
CA ASN A 76 -18.95 14.50 15.32
C ASN A 76 -17.54 14.79 15.88
N ALA A 77 -16.60 15.25 15.03
CA ALA A 77 -15.23 15.54 15.43
C ALA A 77 -15.16 16.85 16.23
N LYS A 78 -14.19 16.95 17.14
CA LYS A 78 -14.00 18.18 17.91
C LYS A 78 -13.44 19.29 16.99
N PRO A 79 -13.87 20.56 17.13
CA PRO A 79 -13.44 21.67 16.28
C PRO A 79 -11.93 21.95 16.26
N GLU A 80 -11.20 21.42 17.23
CA GLU A 80 -9.76 21.65 17.44
C GLU A 80 -8.85 20.85 16.49
N ASP A 81 -9.40 19.88 15.75
CA ASP A 81 -8.66 19.15 14.73
C ASP A 81 -8.63 19.95 13.42
N PHE A 82 -7.76 20.96 13.30
CA PHE A 82 -7.66 21.87 12.14
C PHE A 82 -7.73 21.18 10.75
N GLY A 83 -7.19 19.96 10.64
CA GLY A 83 -7.23 19.17 9.40
C GLY A 83 -8.63 18.67 9.00
N THR A 84 -9.56 18.54 9.95
CA THR A 84 -10.91 18.00 9.72
C THR A 84 -11.78 18.95 8.90
N GLY A 85 -11.82 20.24 9.26
CA GLY A 85 -12.62 21.23 8.53
C GLY A 85 -12.16 21.42 7.08
N LEU A 86 -10.85 21.43 6.84
CA LEU A 86 -10.31 21.54 5.48
C LEU A 86 -10.63 20.30 4.64
N LEU A 87 -10.46 19.10 5.21
CA LEU A 87 -10.82 17.86 4.53
C LEU A 87 -12.32 17.84 4.21
N ALA A 88 -13.19 18.22 5.16
CA ALA A 88 -14.64 18.34 4.94
C ALA A 88 -14.96 19.26 3.75
N GLY A 89 -14.31 20.43 3.69
CA GLY A 89 -14.45 21.39 2.60
C GLY A 89 -14.05 20.79 1.24
N ILE A 90 -12.93 20.06 1.19
CA ILE A 90 -12.48 19.37 -0.03
C ILE A 90 -13.48 18.30 -0.45
N LEU A 91 -13.92 17.44 0.47
CA LEU A 91 -14.86 16.36 0.19
C LEU A 91 -16.22 16.89 -0.30
N THR A 92 -16.72 17.95 0.34
CA THR A 92 -17.98 18.61 -0.05
C THR A 92 -17.86 19.24 -1.43
N THR A 93 -16.78 19.99 -1.68
CA THR A 93 -16.56 20.66 -2.97
C THR A 93 -16.35 19.65 -4.09
N ALA A 94 -15.57 18.60 -3.85
CA ALA A 94 -15.35 17.52 -4.81
C ALA A 94 -16.66 16.78 -5.13
N SER A 95 -17.47 16.45 -4.13
CA SER A 95 -18.77 15.78 -4.35
C SER A 95 -19.72 16.67 -5.15
N GLY A 96 -19.76 17.97 -4.86
CA GLY A 96 -20.58 18.94 -5.60
C GLY A 96 -20.20 19.12 -7.07
N LEU A 97 -19.02 18.64 -7.52
CA LEU A 97 -18.65 18.64 -8.93
C LEU A 97 -19.54 17.72 -9.78
N LEU A 98 -20.15 16.70 -9.17
CA LEU A 98 -21.03 15.75 -9.87
C LEU A 98 -22.34 16.39 -10.32
N ASP A 99 -22.88 17.25 -9.47
CA ASP A 99 -24.18 17.91 -9.65
C ASP A 99 -24.03 19.27 -10.34
N ALA A 100 -22.80 19.68 -10.66
CA ALA A 100 -22.54 20.95 -11.34
C ALA A 100 -23.05 20.91 -12.78
N GLU A 101 -24.19 21.56 -13.01
CA GLU A 101 -24.78 21.72 -14.34
C GLU A 101 -24.13 22.90 -15.10
N GLY A 102 -23.64 22.60 -16.30
CA GLY A 102 -23.02 23.59 -17.19
C GLY A 102 -21.56 23.92 -16.88
N GLU A 103 -20.85 24.36 -17.92
CA GLU A 103 -19.39 24.62 -17.88
C GLU A 103 -18.98 25.63 -16.78
N GLY A 104 -19.80 26.67 -16.57
CA GLY A 104 -19.50 27.74 -15.61
C GLY A 104 -19.54 27.27 -14.16
N ALA A 105 -20.53 26.47 -13.78
CA ALA A 105 -20.66 25.94 -12.43
C ALA A 105 -19.53 24.95 -12.12
N PHE A 106 -19.23 24.05 -13.06
CA PHE A 106 -18.16 23.07 -12.90
C PHE A 106 -16.79 23.74 -12.80
N THR A 107 -16.48 24.71 -13.67
CA THR A 107 -15.22 25.47 -13.61
C THR A 107 -15.06 26.27 -12.31
N LYS A 108 -16.16 26.85 -11.79
CA LYS A 108 -16.16 27.50 -10.48
C LYS A 108 -15.87 26.51 -9.36
N GLY A 109 -16.50 25.33 -9.39
CA GLY A 109 -16.24 24.24 -8.43
C GLY A 109 -14.77 23.77 -8.46
N LEU A 110 -14.20 23.59 -9.65
CA LEU A 110 -12.78 23.25 -9.80
C LEU A 110 -11.85 24.32 -9.22
N THR A 111 -12.19 25.60 -9.41
CA THR A 111 -11.40 26.72 -8.86
C THR A 111 -11.44 26.73 -7.33
N ALA A 112 -12.63 26.57 -6.73
CA ALA A 112 -12.77 26.45 -5.29
C ALA A 112 -11.99 25.24 -4.75
N LEU A 113 -12.01 24.12 -5.47
CA LEU A 113 -11.25 22.93 -5.10
C LEU A 113 -9.73 23.17 -5.16
N GLU A 114 -9.22 23.85 -6.20
CA GLU A 114 -7.81 24.23 -6.28
C GLU A 114 -7.37 25.10 -5.10
N GLU A 115 -8.22 26.06 -4.69
CA GLU A 115 -7.98 26.93 -3.54
C GLU A 115 -7.91 26.13 -2.24
N LEU A 116 -8.86 25.22 -2.01
CA LEU A 116 -8.86 24.34 -0.83
C LEU A 116 -7.64 23.40 -0.82
N LEU A 117 -7.28 22.82 -1.95
CA LEU A 117 -6.09 21.97 -2.04
C LEU A 117 -4.81 22.75 -1.71
N ALA A 118 -4.72 24.03 -2.08
CA ALA A 118 -3.58 24.87 -1.73
C ALA A 118 -3.44 25.14 -0.22
N LEU A 119 -4.50 24.95 0.55
CA LEU A 119 -4.49 25.08 2.01
C LEU A 119 -4.06 23.80 2.72
N LEU A 120 -3.92 22.67 2.00
CA LEU A 120 -3.50 21.41 2.61
C LEU A 120 -2.13 21.60 3.28
N PRO A 121 -1.99 21.23 4.57
CA PRO A 121 -0.77 21.46 5.28
C PRO A 121 0.36 20.65 4.66
N GLU A 122 1.53 21.26 4.66
CA GLU A 122 2.77 20.68 4.18
C GLU A 122 3.40 19.69 5.17
N GLU A 123 2.83 19.53 6.38
CA GLU A 123 3.16 18.44 7.32
C GLU A 123 3.18 17.08 6.60
N PRO A 124 3.92 16.06 7.10
CA PRO A 124 4.20 14.82 6.36
C PRO A 124 2.97 13.91 6.17
N HIS A 125 1.76 14.45 6.17
CA HIS A 125 0.55 13.80 5.78
C HIS A 125 0.47 13.75 4.25
N ILE A 126 0.32 12.55 3.73
CA ILE A 126 -0.31 12.35 2.43
C ILE A 126 -1.82 12.32 2.72
N TRP A 127 -2.63 12.80 1.78
CA TRP A 127 -4.08 12.87 1.90
C TRP A 127 -4.74 11.91 0.88
N PRO A 128 -4.61 10.57 1.02
CA PRO A 128 -5.12 9.63 0.01
C PRO A 128 -6.62 9.78 -0.21
N LEU A 129 -7.38 9.97 0.87
CA LEU A 129 -8.83 10.13 0.81
C LEU A 129 -9.24 11.37 0.00
N ALA A 130 -8.72 12.56 0.35
CA ALA A 130 -9.01 13.81 -0.36
C ALA A 130 -8.69 13.70 -1.86
N ARG A 131 -7.54 13.10 -2.16
CA ARG A 131 -7.10 12.81 -3.53
C ARG A 131 -8.09 11.91 -4.27
N ARG A 132 -8.43 10.76 -3.68
CA ARG A 132 -9.25 9.73 -4.34
C ARG A 132 -10.70 10.17 -4.50
N VAL A 133 -11.27 10.85 -3.51
CA VAL A 133 -12.63 11.44 -3.63
C VAL A 133 -12.66 12.50 -4.73
N THR A 134 -11.65 13.39 -4.79
CA THR A 134 -11.54 14.35 -5.89
C THR A 134 -11.52 13.67 -7.26
N ILE A 135 -10.67 12.67 -7.44
CA ILE A 135 -10.53 11.98 -8.74
C ILE A 135 -11.78 11.15 -9.06
N ALA A 136 -12.40 10.50 -8.07
CA ALA A 136 -13.63 9.74 -8.24
C ALA A 136 -14.79 10.65 -8.68
N SER A 137 -14.93 11.84 -8.09
CA SER A 137 -15.93 12.83 -8.53
C SER A 137 -15.70 13.26 -9.98
N LEU A 138 -14.45 13.51 -10.38
CA LEU A 138 -14.12 13.84 -11.77
C LEU A 138 -14.42 12.67 -12.71
N ALA A 139 -14.13 11.43 -12.31
CA ALA A 139 -14.36 10.22 -13.09
C ALA A 139 -15.84 9.95 -13.31
N LEU A 140 -16.65 10.09 -12.26
CA LEU A 140 -18.10 9.94 -12.34
C LEU A 140 -18.75 11.08 -13.15
N ARG A 141 -18.25 12.31 -13.02
CA ARG A 141 -18.66 13.44 -13.88
C ARG A 141 -18.36 13.14 -15.34
N TYR A 142 -17.17 12.63 -15.65
CA TYR A 142 -16.78 12.21 -16.99
C TYR A 142 -17.69 11.09 -17.51
N GLY A 143 -18.03 10.12 -16.67
CA GLY A 143 -18.92 9.03 -17.05
C GLY A 143 -20.36 9.43 -17.34
N LYS A 144 -20.94 10.25 -16.47
CA LYS A 144 -22.35 10.65 -16.55
C LYS A 144 -22.61 11.68 -17.64
N GLN A 145 -21.69 12.62 -17.83
CA GLN A 145 -21.88 13.77 -18.71
C GLN A 145 -20.94 13.78 -19.92
N GLY A 146 -20.10 12.75 -20.07
CA GLY A 146 -19.14 12.61 -21.16
C GLY A 146 -17.84 13.41 -20.97
N PRO A 147 -17.04 13.53 -22.04
CA PRO A 147 -15.76 14.23 -22.01
C PRO A 147 -15.85 15.66 -21.49
N PHE A 148 -14.76 16.16 -20.89
CA PHE A 148 -14.64 17.56 -20.51
C PHE A 148 -14.64 18.42 -21.78
N GLY A 149 -15.71 19.22 -21.95
CA GLY A 149 -16.15 19.72 -23.24
C GLY A 149 -15.31 20.88 -23.75
N SER A 150 -14.92 21.80 -22.86
CA SER A 150 -14.12 22.96 -23.24
C SER A 150 -12.63 22.78 -22.94
N ARG A 151 -11.79 23.48 -23.70
CA ARG A 151 -10.34 23.53 -23.44
C ARG A 151 -10.04 24.09 -22.04
N THR A 152 -10.86 25.04 -21.57
CA THR A 152 -10.73 25.64 -20.24
C THR A 152 -11.03 24.62 -19.15
N GLU A 153 -12.11 23.87 -19.32
CA GLU A 153 -12.54 22.79 -18.43
C GLU A 153 -11.45 21.71 -18.31
N ALA A 154 -10.99 21.17 -19.44
CA ALA A 154 -9.94 20.15 -19.45
C ALA A 154 -8.64 20.67 -18.82
N ALA A 155 -8.24 21.93 -19.10
CA ALA A 155 -7.05 22.53 -18.49
C ALA A 155 -7.18 22.67 -16.96
N LYS A 156 -8.38 22.98 -16.45
CA LYS A 156 -8.63 23.05 -15.01
C LYS A 156 -8.62 21.68 -14.34
N VAL A 157 -9.21 20.66 -14.96
CA VAL A 157 -9.10 19.27 -14.48
C VAL A 157 -7.63 18.85 -14.41
N HIS A 158 -6.84 19.12 -15.47
CA HIS A 158 -5.42 18.80 -15.47
C HIS A 158 -4.65 19.51 -14.34
N SER A 159 -4.93 20.78 -14.11
CA SER A 159 -4.33 21.58 -13.04
C SER A 159 -4.63 21.03 -11.64
N VAL A 160 -5.89 20.63 -11.37
CA VAL A 160 -6.28 19.95 -10.13
C VAL A 160 -5.50 18.65 -9.94
N LEU A 161 -5.42 17.80 -10.97
CA LEU A 161 -4.68 16.53 -10.91
C LEU A 161 -3.17 16.74 -10.64
N LEU A 162 -2.56 17.73 -11.29
CA LEU A 162 -1.15 18.06 -11.05
C LEU A 162 -0.92 18.60 -9.63
N ARG A 163 -1.84 19.40 -9.09
CA ARG A 163 -1.76 19.89 -7.71
C ARG A 163 -1.81 18.74 -6.72
N LEU A 164 -2.76 17.81 -6.87
CA LEU A 164 -2.82 16.59 -6.06
C LEU A 164 -1.52 15.78 -6.12
N TYR A 165 -0.96 15.60 -7.32
CA TYR A 165 0.29 14.88 -7.51
C TYR A 165 1.47 15.58 -6.82
N ASP A 166 1.57 16.90 -6.92
CA ASP A 166 2.64 17.65 -6.30
C ASP A 166 2.55 17.63 -4.77
N HIS A 167 1.35 17.68 -4.18
CA HIS A 167 1.17 17.44 -2.73
C HIS A 167 1.63 16.04 -2.34
N PHE A 168 1.16 15.00 -3.04
CA PHE A 168 1.58 13.62 -2.81
C PHE A 168 3.12 13.48 -2.87
N LYS A 169 3.75 13.99 -3.92
CA LYS A 169 5.19 13.91 -4.14
C LYS A 169 6.00 14.62 -3.05
N GLN A 170 5.55 15.80 -2.62
CA GLN A 170 6.22 16.54 -1.55
C GLN A 170 6.12 15.82 -0.20
N SER A 171 4.93 15.34 0.15
CA SER A 171 4.73 14.59 1.39
C SER A 171 5.48 13.27 1.39
N ALA A 172 5.47 12.52 0.28
CA ALA A 172 6.24 11.27 0.14
C ALA A 172 7.75 11.49 0.37
N ARG A 173 8.31 12.57 -0.20
CA ARG A 173 9.71 12.97 0.02
C ARG A 173 10.01 13.27 1.49
N ARG A 174 9.10 13.95 2.19
CA ARG A 174 9.26 14.28 3.62
C ARG A 174 9.20 13.06 4.52
N LYS A 175 8.33 12.09 4.21
CA LYS A 175 8.23 10.83 4.95
C LYS A 175 9.55 10.06 4.89
N GLY A 176 10.17 9.96 3.71
CA GLY A 176 11.56 9.49 3.50
C GLY A 176 11.78 7.99 3.65
N VAL A 177 10.78 7.25 4.11
CA VAL A 177 10.81 5.80 4.30
C VAL A 177 9.53 5.21 3.72
N VAL A 178 9.63 4.07 3.05
CA VAL A 178 8.52 3.29 2.54
C VAL A 178 8.20 2.15 3.52
N GLU A 179 6.95 2.09 3.98
CA GLU A 179 6.37 0.89 4.56
C GLU A 179 5.63 0.12 3.47
N PHE A 180 6.08 -1.10 3.19
CA PHE A 180 5.40 -2.01 2.29
C PHE A 180 4.56 -3.02 3.08
N THR A 181 3.23 -2.85 3.10
CA THR A 181 2.34 -3.89 3.58
C THR A 181 2.32 -5.04 2.57
N HIS A 182 3.12 -6.06 2.85
CA HIS A 182 3.25 -7.22 2.00
C HIS A 182 2.17 -8.24 2.36
N VAL A 183 1.04 -8.16 1.66
CA VAL A 183 0.04 -9.23 1.67
C VAL A 183 0.70 -10.46 1.07
N SER A 184 0.92 -11.46 1.91
CA SER A 184 1.71 -12.60 1.50
C SER A 184 1.15 -13.29 0.25
N LYS A 185 2.07 -13.71 -0.62
CA LYS A 185 1.78 -14.26 -1.96
C LYS A 185 1.20 -13.26 -2.95
N SER A 186 1.30 -11.96 -2.67
CA SER A 186 0.94 -10.90 -3.62
C SER A 186 2.11 -10.30 -4.38
N GLY A 187 3.33 -10.83 -4.28
CA GLY A 187 4.46 -10.35 -5.11
C GLY A 187 5.66 -9.79 -4.32
N GLY A 188 5.65 -9.84 -2.99
CA GLY A 188 6.63 -9.09 -2.19
C GLY A 188 8.10 -9.45 -2.40
N THR A 189 8.45 -10.69 -2.76
CA THR A 189 9.85 -11.02 -3.15
C THR A 189 10.26 -10.24 -4.41
N SER A 190 9.39 -10.14 -5.40
CA SER A 190 9.64 -9.34 -6.61
C SER A 190 9.71 -7.85 -6.27
N PHE A 191 8.78 -7.35 -5.43
CA PHE A 191 8.78 -5.96 -4.97
C PHE A 191 10.09 -5.58 -4.26
N CYS A 192 10.55 -6.41 -3.32
CA CYS A 192 11.82 -6.22 -2.61
C CYS A 192 13.02 -6.20 -3.56
N GLN A 193 13.05 -7.12 -4.52
CA GLN A 193 14.09 -7.15 -5.53
C GLN A 193 14.04 -5.93 -6.46
N LEU A 194 12.85 -5.41 -6.78
CA LEU A 194 12.66 -4.16 -7.53
C LEU A 194 13.16 -2.96 -6.72
N ALA A 195 12.84 -2.90 -5.44
CA ALA A 195 13.30 -1.86 -4.54
C ALA A 195 14.84 -1.79 -4.51
N LYS A 196 15.51 -2.95 -4.39
CA LYS A 196 16.97 -3.04 -4.44
C LYS A 196 17.53 -2.46 -5.74
N THR A 197 16.93 -2.78 -6.88
CA THR A 197 17.38 -2.25 -8.19
C THR A 197 17.10 -0.77 -8.38
N ASN A 198 16.11 -0.22 -7.67
CA ASN A 198 15.80 1.21 -7.65
C ASN A 198 16.56 1.97 -6.55
N GLY A 199 17.53 1.33 -5.88
CA GLY A 199 18.42 1.98 -4.91
C GLY A 199 17.85 2.14 -3.50
N CYS A 200 16.79 1.42 -3.15
CA CYS A 200 16.33 1.34 -1.77
C CYS A 200 17.35 0.62 -0.89
N ASN A 201 17.27 0.85 0.43
CA ASN A 201 18.08 0.20 1.44
C ASN A 201 17.19 -0.40 2.54
N THR A 202 17.54 -1.58 3.03
CA THR A 202 16.81 -2.34 4.07
C THR A 202 17.76 -3.34 4.71
N GLU A 203 17.29 -4.11 5.71
CA GLU A 203 18.10 -5.11 6.42
C GLU A 203 18.51 -6.29 5.51
N ASP A 204 17.55 -6.89 4.80
CA ASP A 204 17.81 -7.96 3.84
C ASP A 204 16.81 -7.96 2.67
N PHE A 205 17.32 -7.95 1.44
CA PHE A 205 16.52 -8.12 0.22
C PHE A 205 16.35 -9.58 -0.22
N GLY A 206 16.99 -10.51 0.47
CA GLY A 206 17.07 -11.93 0.15
C GLY A 206 15.96 -12.75 0.80
N TYR A 207 16.33 -13.56 1.78
CA TYR A 207 15.43 -14.56 2.37
C TYR A 207 14.32 -13.93 3.22
N HIS A 208 14.59 -12.75 3.78
CA HIS A 208 13.67 -12.07 4.67
C HIS A 208 12.77 -11.03 3.99
N ASN A 209 12.75 -10.94 2.64
CA ASN A 209 11.83 -10.05 1.90
C ASN A 209 11.70 -8.63 2.50
N CYS A 210 12.82 -7.95 2.78
CA CYS A 210 12.86 -6.60 3.37
C CYS A 210 12.22 -6.47 4.76
N LEU A 211 12.05 -7.57 5.50
CA LEU A 211 11.65 -7.53 6.91
C LEU A 211 12.77 -6.93 7.77
N ILE A 212 12.38 -6.25 8.84
CA ILE A 212 13.27 -5.89 9.94
C ILE A 212 12.99 -6.88 11.07
N GLU A 213 13.98 -7.67 11.48
CA GLU A 213 13.79 -8.73 12.47
C GLU A 213 13.18 -8.19 13.79
N GLU A 214 13.63 -6.99 14.20
CA GLU A 214 13.18 -6.27 15.40
C GLU A 214 11.67 -6.01 15.44
N PHE A 215 11.00 -5.89 14.29
CA PHE A 215 9.58 -5.53 14.22
C PHE A 215 8.62 -6.75 14.32
N ASP A 216 9.13 -7.98 14.24
CA ASP A 216 8.35 -9.24 14.29
C ASP A 216 7.17 -9.31 13.29
N ASP A 217 7.29 -8.63 12.15
CA ASP A 217 6.25 -8.58 11.10
C ASP A 217 6.30 -9.76 10.12
N LYS A 218 6.93 -10.86 10.51
CA LYS A 218 6.98 -12.06 9.67
C LYS A 218 5.59 -12.66 9.50
N PRO A 219 5.31 -13.29 8.37
CA PRO A 219 3.98 -13.84 8.10
C PRO A 219 3.68 -15.03 9.02
N ARG A 220 2.38 -15.23 9.30
CA ARG A 220 1.88 -16.25 10.23
C ARG A 220 0.73 -17.00 9.59
N TYR A 221 0.91 -18.26 9.22
CA TYR A 221 -0.12 -19.01 8.49
C TYR A 221 -0.62 -20.22 9.24
N PHE A 222 0.21 -20.89 10.03
CA PHE A 222 -0.08 -22.23 10.49
C PHE A 222 -0.63 -22.24 11.89
N ASP A 223 -1.77 -22.90 12.07
CA ASP A 223 -2.33 -23.17 13.39
C ASP A 223 -1.45 -24.21 14.12
N PRO A 224 -0.85 -23.84 15.27
CA PRO A 224 0.06 -24.72 15.98
C PRO A 224 -0.65 -25.90 16.65
N ASP A 225 -1.91 -25.76 17.04
CA ASP A 225 -2.70 -26.82 17.67
C ASP A 225 -3.13 -27.85 16.63
N VAL A 226 -3.63 -27.42 15.49
CA VAL A 226 -4.01 -28.33 14.39
C VAL A 226 -2.78 -29.06 13.86
N HIS A 227 -1.66 -28.38 13.67
CA HIS A 227 -0.39 -29.02 13.30
C HIS A 227 0.00 -30.13 14.29
N ARG A 228 -0.09 -29.88 15.61
CA ARG A 228 0.19 -30.90 16.63
C ARG A 228 -0.82 -32.04 16.62
N GLN A 229 -2.11 -31.75 16.45
CA GLN A 229 -3.14 -32.80 16.40
C GLN A 229 -2.92 -33.76 15.22
N LEU A 230 -2.51 -33.24 14.06
CA LEU A 230 -2.14 -34.04 12.90
C LEU A 230 -0.88 -34.90 13.12
N SER A 231 0.05 -34.47 13.99
CA SER A 231 1.29 -35.22 14.28
C SER A 231 1.18 -36.23 15.42
N VAL A 232 0.39 -35.91 16.46
CA VAL A 232 0.25 -36.72 17.69
C VAL A 232 -0.63 -37.95 17.49
N THR A 233 -1.58 -37.92 16.57
CA THR A 233 -2.59 -38.98 16.45
C THR A 233 -2.04 -40.35 16.05
N LYS A 234 -0.77 -40.50 15.60
CA LYS A 234 -0.39 -41.73 14.88
C LYS A 234 0.98 -42.36 15.16
N THR A 235 1.87 -41.76 15.96
CA THR A 235 3.17 -42.41 16.26
C THR A 235 3.65 -42.09 17.68
N ARG A 236 3.54 -43.05 18.60
CA ARG A 236 3.95 -42.93 20.02
C ARG A 236 5.48 -42.83 20.21
N THR A 237 6.25 -42.85 19.11
CA THR A 237 7.72 -42.89 19.04
C THR A 237 8.27 -41.96 17.94
N VAL A 238 7.72 -40.75 17.76
CA VAL A 238 8.29 -39.79 16.80
C VAL A 238 9.64 -39.28 17.31
N LYS A 239 10.71 -39.80 16.72
CA LYS A 239 12.05 -39.19 16.77
C LYS A 239 11.89 -37.73 16.39
N LYS A 240 12.40 -36.79 17.21
CA LYS A 240 12.28 -35.35 16.91
C LYS A 240 12.71 -35.07 15.47
N THR A 241 11.77 -34.63 14.62
CA THR A 241 12.07 -34.19 13.26
C THR A 241 12.02 -32.66 13.20
N HIS A 242 12.47 -32.08 12.09
CA HIS A 242 12.31 -30.64 11.82
C HIS A 242 10.85 -30.22 11.60
N CYS A 243 9.89 -31.13 11.77
CA CYS A 243 8.46 -30.92 11.57
C CYS A 243 7.68 -31.03 12.88
N ASN A 244 8.33 -30.90 14.04
CA ASN A 244 7.64 -30.93 15.34
C ASN A 244 6.97 -29.59 15.69
N GLU A 245 7.44 -28.51 15.11
CA GLU A 245 6.87 -27.18 15.26
C GLU A 245 6.44 -26.69 13.87
N PRO A 246 5.27 -26.04 13.77
CA PRO A 246 4.89 -25.45 12.51
C PRO A 246 5.87 -24.32 12.18
N PHE A 247 6.04 -24.10 10.88
CA PHE A 247 6.67 -22.90 10.39
C PHE A 247 5.65 -21.76 10.48
N LYS A 248 6.06 -20.51 10.69
CA LYS A 248 5.16 -19.34 10.63
C LYS A 248 3.87 -19.52 11.47
N ASN A 249 4.03 -19.79 12.76
CA ASN A 249 2.90 -20.04 13.66
C ASN A 249 2.01 -18.82 13.78
N ILE A 250 0.71 -19.05 13.74
CA ILE A 250 -0.28 -18.06 14.17
C ILE A 250 -0.07 -17.82 15.67
N ARG A 251 0.26 -16.59 16.00
CA ARG A 251 0.46 -16.06 17.36
C ARG A 251 0.43 -14.54 17.30
N TYR A 252 0.10 -13.88 18.39
CA TYR A 252 0.16 -12.42 18.45
C TYR A 252 1.60 -11.90 18.36
N ARG A 253 1.81 -10.65 17.93
CA ARG A 253 3.10 -9.97 18.13
C ARG A 253 3.46 -10.01 19.61
N ALA A 254 4.69 -10.39 19.93
CA ALA A 254 5.13 -10.42 21.33
C ALA A 254 5.28 -9.00 21.91
N MET A 255 5.64 -8.06 21.04
CA MET A 255 5.78 -6.65 21.36
C MET A 255 5.52 -5.84 20.08
N GLU A 256 4.59 -4.90 20.13
CA GLU A 256 4.36 -3.97 19.02
C GLU A 256 5.29 -2.76 19.16
N VAL A 257 6.14 -2.54 18.16
CA VAL A 257 6.98 -1.34 18.06
C VAL A 257 6.15 -0.22 17.44
N SER A 258 6.12 0.95 18.09
CA SER A 258 5.32 2.08 17.62
C SER A 258 5.79 2.58 16.24
N CYS A 259 4.90 3.21 15.47
CA CYS A 259 5.27 3.76 14.16
C CYS A 259 6.36 4.84 14.22
N THR A 260 6.39 5.62 15.30
CA THR A 260 7.44 6.62 15.53
C THR A 260 8.80 5.95 15.76
N ASP A 261 8.84 4.91 16.59
CA ASP A 261 10.08 4.17 16.87
C ASP A 261 10.55 3.40 15.63
N ARG A 262 9.62 2.76 14.90
CA ARG A 262 9.93 2.08 13.63
C ARG A 262 10.60 3.03 12.65
N ARG A 263 10.01 4.19 12.39
CA ARG A 263 10.58 5.19 11.48
C ARG A 263 11.92 5.71 11.96
N THR A 264 12.04 6.03 13.25
CA THR A 264 13.29 6.53 13.85
C THR A 264 14.40 5.51 13.65
N ARG A 265 14.13 4.25 13.97
CA ARG A 265 15.07 3.13 13.79
C ARG A 265 15.52 2.97 12.34
N LEU A 266 14.58 3.01 11.39
CA LEU A 266 14.88 2.91 9.95
C LEU A 266 15.78 4.05 9.49
N LEU A 267 15.49 5.29 9.90
CA LEU A 267 16.30 6.46 9.57
C LEU A 267 17.70 6.40 10.17
N GLU A 268 17.84 5.96 11.43
CA GLU A 268 19.14 5.78 12.09
C GLU A 268 20.04 4.77 11.37
N LEU A 269 19.44 3.70 10.83
CA LEU A 269 20.14 2.67 10.07
C LEU A 269 20.32 3.04 8.59
N GLY A 270 19.78 4.18 8.13
CA GLY A 270 19.80 4.57 6.73
C GLY A 270 18.96 3.66 5.83
N TYR A 271 17.96 2.98 6.39
CA TYR A 271 16.98 2.19 5.65
C TYR A 271 15.87 3.09 5.09
N THR A 272 15.49 2.82 3.84
CA THR A 272 14.48 3.58 3.10
C THR A 272 13.26 2.73 2.76
N LEU A 273 13.31 1.43 3.04
CA LEU A 273 12.22 0.49 2.85
C LEU A 273 12.19 -0.54 3.98
N TYR A 274 10.99 -0.89 4.43
CA TYR A 274 10.75 -2.16 5.11
C TYR A 274 9.43 -2.79 4.67
N ALA A 275 9.32 -4.10 4.82
CA ALA A 275 8.09 -4.85 4.62
C ALA A 275 7.43 -5.20 5.95
N ASN A 276 6.11 -5.13 6.01
CA ASN A 276 5.27 -5.74 7.04
C ASN A 276 4.49 -6.90 6.39
N GLU A 277 4.85 -8.15 6.72
CA GLU A 277 4.25 -9.36 6.16
C GLU A 277 3.14 -10.00 7.01
N TYR A 278 2.81 -9.42 8.17
CA TYR A 278 1.85 -9.99 9.09
C TYR A 278 0.46 -9.34 8.93
N THR A 279 0.22 -8.25 9.65
CA THR A 279 -1.02 -7.47 9.64
C THR A 279 -0.71 -5.99 9.80
N ALA A 280 -1.68 -5.12 9.52
CA ALA A 280 -1.67 -3.74 10.00
C ALA A 280 -1.42 -3.71 11.52
N LEU A 281 -0.77 -2.64 11.98
CA LEU A 281 -0.45 -2.44 13.39
C LEU A 281 -1.69 -2.03 14.17
N GLY A 282 -1.69 -2.24 15.48
CA GLY A 282 -2.89 -2.11 16.29
C GLY A 282 -3.94 -3.17 15.91
N GLY A 283 -5.22 -2.85 16.14
CA GLY A 283 -6.31 -3.76 15.78
C GLY A 283 -6.41 -5.03 16.64
N THR A 284 -5.69 -5.11 17.76
CA THR A 284 -5.75 -6.26 18.69
C THR A 284 -7.00 -6.22 19.57
N GLU A 285 -7.44 -5.02 19.97
CA GLU A 285 -8.64 -4.83 20.80
C GLU A 285 -9.87 -4.51 19.95
N ASP A 286 -9.70 -3.62 18.96
CA ASP A 286 -10.74 -3.19 18.05
C ASP A 286 -10.14 -3.06 16.63
N PRO A 287 -10.66 -3.79 15.61
CA PRO A 287 -10.17 -3.68 14.25
C PRO A 287 -10.21 -2.27 13.66
N ALA A 288 -11.07 -1.37 14.17
CA ALA A 288 -11.11 0.02 13.72
C ALA A 288 -9.86 0.81 14.10
N LEU A 289 -9.06 0.32 15.05
CA LEU A 289 -7.78 0.90 15.45
C LEU A 289 -6.60 0.39 14.64
N ALA A 290 -6.81 -0.56 13.72
CA ALA A 290 -5.72 -1.01 12.86
C ALA A 290 -5.25 0.11 11.92
N HIS A 291 -3.95 0.18 11.68
CA HIS A 291 -3.35 1.24 10.89
C HIS A 291 -1.98 0.82 10.31
N PRO A 292 -1.60 1.34 9.14
CA PRO A 292 -0.21 1.40 8.73
C PRO A 292 0.47 2.61 9.39
N CYS A 293 1.78 2.69 9.28
CA CYS A 293 2.56 3.81 9.80
C CYS A 293 2.47 5.03 8.89
N ARG A 294 1.50 5.91 9.20
CA ARG A 294 1.21 7.14 8.44
C ARG A 294 2.39 8.13 8.37
N ASN A 295 3.41 8.01 9.21
CA ASN A 295 4.65 8.78 9.14
C ASN A 295 5.64 8.24 8.07
N MET A 296 5.30 7.15 7.39
CA MET A 296 6.02 6.52 6.28
C MET A 296 5.11 6.45 5.05
N VAL A 297 5.71 6.32 3.85
CA VAL A 297 4.94 6.14 2.61
C VAL A 297 4.36 4.73 2.64
N THR A 298 3.04 4.60 2.73
CA THR A 298 2.38 3.31 2.90
C THR A 298 2.02 2.72 1.54
N VAL A 299 2.57 1.55 1.25
CA VAL A 299 2.40 0.85 -0.04
C VAL A 299 1.74 -0.49 0.23
N LEU A 300 0.67 -0.80 -0.51
CA LEU A 300 0.01 -2.11 -0.49
C LEU A 300 0.07 -2.73 -1.87
N GLU A 301 0.50 -3.98 -1.96
CA GLU A 301 0.37 -4.79 -3.18
C GLU A 301 -0.74 -5.82 -3.00
N ILE A 302 -1.77 -5.73 -3.84
CA ILE A 302 -2.90 -6.65 -3.87
C ILE A 302 -2.79 -7.60 -5.05
N ARG A 303 -3.36 -8.78 -4.84
CA ARG A 303 -3.43 -9.88 -5.82
C ARG A 303 -4.82 -10.50 -5.76
N HIS A 304 -5.30 -11.01 -6.89
CA HIS A 304 -6.57 -11.71 -6.97
C HIS A 304 -6.65 -12.81 -5.88
N PRO A 305 -7.66 -12.82 -5.01
CA PRO A 305 -7.71 -13.70 -3.84
C PRO A 305 -7.61 -15.17 -4.17
N TYR A 306 -8.23 -15.63 -5.27
CA TYR A 306 -8.15 -17.03 -5.68
C TYR A 306 -6.72 -17.45 -6.04
N SER A 307 -6.05 -16.66 -6.87
CA SER A 307 -4.64 -16.85 -7.22
C SER A 307 -3.73 -16.82 -5.98
N ARG A 308 -4.04 -15.95 -5.02
CA ARG A 308 -3.33 -15.84 -3.73
C ARG A 308 -3.51 -17.10 -2.87
N VAL A 309 -4.75 -17.58 -2.67
CA VAL A 309 -5.05 -18.79 -1.88
C VAL A 309 -4.39 -20.02 -2.48
N ILE A 310 -4.49 -20.20 -3.80
CA ILE A 310 -3.81 -21.27 -4.54
C ILE A 310 -2.29 -21.20 -4.28
N SER A 311 -1.71 -20.00 -4.34
CA SER A 311 -0.28 -19.81 -4.08
C SER A 311 0.11 -20.10 -2.61
N HIS A 312 -0.75 -19.81 -1.65
CA HIS A 312 -0.55 -20.19 -0.24
C HIS A 312 -0.56 -21.71 -0.06
N ILE A 313 -1.52 -22.41 -0.65
CA ILE A 313 -1.63 -23.87 -0.57
C ILE A 313 -0.39 -24.54 -1.16
N LYS A 314 -0.01 -24.14 -2.38
CA LYS A 314 1.22 -24.63 -3.04
C LYS A 314 2.46 -24.36 -2.18
N HIS A 315 2.53 -23.18 -1.54
CA HIS A 315 3.64 -22.87 -0.64
C HIS A 315 3.64 -23.71 0.63
N GLY A 316 2.46 -23.93 1.25
CA GLY A 316 2.31 -24.80 2.40
C GLY A 316 2.73 -26.22 2.07
N TRP A 317 2.21 -26.77 0.97
CA TRP A 317 2.56 -28.09 0.45
C TRP A 317 4.06 -28.26 0.22
N PHE A 318 4.69 -27.29 -0.44
CA PHE A 318 6.13 -27.27 -0.65
C PHE A 318 6.91 -27.20 0.68
N THR A 319 6.46 -26.35 1.62
CA THR A 319 7.12 -26.19 2.92
C THR A 319 7.08 -27.49 3.73
N TYR A 320 5.95 -28.19 3.76
CA TYR A 320 5.87 -29.52 4.37
C TYR A 320 6.73 -30.55 3.63
N GLY A 321 6.77 -30.51 2.29
CA GLY A 321 7.64 -31.41 1.51
C GLY A 321 9.12 -31.22 1.86
N TRP A 322 9.56 -29.97 1.99
CA TRP A 322 10.94 -29.63 2.34
C TRP A 322 11.28 -29.93 3.80
N LYS A 323 10.42 -29.53 4.75
CA LYS A 323 10.69 -29.66 6.20
C LYS A 323 10.36 -31.03 6.77
N CYS A 324 9.26 -31.62 6.31
CA CYS A 324 8.68 -32.85 6.86
C CYS A 324 8.97 -34.08 5.98
N LYS A 325 9.43 -33.88 4.74
CA LYS A 325 9.81 -34.97 3.82
C LYS A 325 8.69 -36.01 3.71
N ALA A 326 9.00 -37.29 3.96
CA ALA A 326 8.05 -38.39 3.90
C ALA A 326 6.89 -38.25 4.91
N ASP A 327 7.06 -37.47 5.99
CA ASP A 327 6.00 -37.26 6.98
C ASP A 327 4.87 -36.38 6.43
N ARG A 328 5.13 -35.55 5.40
CA ARG A 328 4.07 -34.76 4.73
C ARG A 328 2.89 -35.65 4.36
N GLU A 329 3.12 -36.70 3.60
CA GLU A 329 2.06 -37.57 3.10
C GLU A 329 1.62 -38.60 4.14
N LYS A 330 2.56 -39.13 4.94
CA LYS A 330 2.27 -40.23 5.88
C LYS A 330 1.61 -39.77 7.18
N VAL A 331 1.88 -38.55 7.60
CA VAL A 331 1.42 -37.99 8.87
C VAL A 331 0.39 -36.90 8.60
N TYR A 332 0.80 -35.83 7.91
CA TYR A 332 -0.01 -34.62 7.80
C TYR A 332 -1.15 -34.73 6.80
N PHE A 333 -0.96 -35.40 5.67
CA PHE A 333 -1.95 -35.49 4.58
C PHE A 333 -2.32 -36.95 4.25
N ARG A 334 -2.37 -37.80 5.28
CA ARG A 334 -2.71 -39.22 5.13
C ARG A 334 -4.19 -39.37 4.84
N GLY A 335 -4.51 -39.75 3.60
CA GLY A 335 -5.89 -39.85 3.11
C GLY A 335 -6.28 -38.72 2.14
N GLY A 336 -5.30 -37.91 1.72
CA GLY A 336 -5.52 -36.77 0.84
C GLY A 336 -5.47 -35.45 1.59
N HIS A 337 -5.79 -34.39 0.88
CA HIS A 337 -5.90 -33.03 1.39
C HIS A 337 -7.17 -32.41 0.79
N ASN A 338 -8.07 -31.93 1.65
CA ASN A 338 -9.32 -31.29 1.25
C ASN A 338 -9.36 -29.84 1.78
N ALA A 339 -10.39 -29.09 1.38
CA ALA A 339 -10.58 -27.71 1.78
C ALA A 339 -10.65 -27.57 3.31
N SER A 340 -11.42 -28.44 3.98
CA SER A 340 -11.56 -28.41 5.44
C SER A 340 -10.22 -28.56 6.16
N GLN A 341 -9.34 -29.43 5.67
CA GLN A 341 -8.03 -29.66 6.27
C GLN A 341 -7.12 -28.45 6.09
N TRP A 342 -7.10 -27.84 4.91
CA TRP A 342 -6.34 -26.61 4.66
C TRP A 342 -6.86 -25.43 5.47
N ASN A 343 -8.18 -25.28 5.62
CA ASN A 343 -8.77 -24.24 6.46
C ASN A 343 -8.41 -24.44 7.93
N ALA A 344 -8.44 -25.67 8.45
CA ALA A 344 -8.03 -25.94 9.83
C ALA A 344 -6.53 -25.65 10.02
N LEU A 345 -5.70 -26.04 9.07
CA LEU A 345 -4.25 -25.92 9.20
C LEU A 345 -3.73 -24.49 8.95
N MET A 346 -4.34 -23.76 8.01
CA MET A 346 -3.95 -22.42 7.61
C MET A 346 -5.13 -21.44 7.52
N PRO A 347 -5.87 -21.23 8.64
CA PRO A 347 -7.17 -20.56 8.61
C PRO A 347 -7.12 -19.15 8.04
N ALA A 348 -6.14 -18.34 8.45
CA ALA A 348 -6.00 -16.99 7.92
C ALA A 348 -5.68 -16.98 6.41
N ALA A 349 -4.73 -17.81 5.97
CA ALA A 349 -4.23 -17.80 4.60
C ALA A 349 -5.26 -18.24 3.55
N THR A 350 -6.24 -19.05 3.98
CA THR A 350 -7.26 -19.70 3.12
C THR A 350 -8.63 -19.03 3.17
N ASN A 351 -8.83 -18.02 4.03
CA ASN A 351 -10.13 -17.36 4.21
C ASN A 351 -9.94 -15.84 4.42
N ASN A 352 -10.30 -15.04 3.41
CA ASN A 352 -10.36 -13.57 3.47
C ASN A 352 -9.07 -12.93 4.02
N TYR A 353 -7.91 -13.39 3.56
CA TYR A 353 -6.61 -12.98 4.08
C TYR A 353 -6.32 -11.49 3.86
N LEU A 354 -6.79 -10.87 2.78
CA LEU A 354 -6.55 -9.45 2.53
C LEU A 354 -7.28 -8.61 3.59
N ILE A 355 -8.55 -8.90 3.87
CA ILE A 355 -9.31 -8.27 4.97
C ILE A 355 -8.58 -8.48 6.30
N ARG A 356 -8.19 -9.73 6.60
CA ARG A 356 -7.45 -10.09 7.81
C ARG A 356 -6.14 -9.32 7.97
N SER A 357 -5.38 -9.16 6.89
CA SER A 357 -4.12 -8.41 6.91
C SER A 357 -4.34 -6.92 7.14
N LEU A 358 -5.43 -6.33 6.65
CA LEU A 358 -5.70 -4.90 6.81
C LEU A 358 -6.27 -4.54 8.18
N LEU A 359 -7.02 -5.45 8.83
CA LEU A 359 -7.77 -5.16 10.06
C LEU A 359 -7.07 -5.58 11.36
N GLY A 360 -5.78 -5.87 11.30
CA GLY A 360 -4.98 -6.16 12.49
C GLY A 360 -5.23 -7.54 13.08
N GLU A 361 -4.66 -7.78 14.27
CA GLU A 361 -4.53 -9.12 14.82
C GLU A 361 -5.84 -9.71 15.36
N ALA A 362 -6.80 -8.89 15.79
CA ALA A 362 -8.10 -9.39 16.24
C ALA A 362 -8.84 -10.12 15.11
N VAL A 363 -8.86 -9.51 13.92
CA VAL A 363 -9.55 -10.07 12.74
C VAL A 363 -8.71 -11.17 12.11
N PHE A 364 -7.39 -11.05 12.12
CA PHE A 364 -6.50 -12.06 11.56
C PHE A 364 -6.72 -13.45 12.17
N ASN A 365 -7.00 -13.52 13.46
CA ASN A 365 -7.19 -14.75 14.22
C ASN A 365 -8.64 -15.27 14.28
N LEU A 366 -9.61 -14.60 13.64
CA LEU A 366 -11.00 -15.05 13.65
C LEU A 366 -11.18 -16.44 13.01
N PRO A 367 -12.14 -17.26 13.47
CA PRO A 367 -12.37 -18.58 12.88
C PRO A 367 -12.90 -18.49 11.43
N LEU A 368 -12.99 -19.65 10.78
CA LEU A 368 -13.60 -19.77 9.46
C LEU A 368 -15.03 -19.23 9.47
N GLY A 369 -15.41 -18.44 8.45
CA GLY A 369 -16.76 -17.86 8.34
C GLY A 369 -17.08 -16.67 9.25
N ALA A 370 -16.18 -16.29 10.18
CA ALA A 370 -16.42 -15.16 11.08
C ALA A 370 -16.07 -13.78 10.51
N ILE A 371 -15.55 -13.71 9.27
CA ILE A 371 -15.36 -12.44 8.57
C ILE A 371 -16.71 -12.02 7.99
N THR A 372 -17.14 -10.80 8.35
CA THR A 372 -18.47 -10.28 8.05
C THR A 372 -18.41 -9.12 7.05
N ARG A 373 -19.58 -8.59 6.67
CA ARG A 373 -19.67 -7.42 5.79
C ARG A 373 -19.10 -6.15 6.42
N GLU A 374 -19.29 -5.99 7.73
CA GLU A 374 -18.75 -4.86 8.49
C GLU A 374 -17.21 -4.83 8.42
N HIS A 375 -16.57 -5.99 8.46
CA HIS A 375 -15.13 -6.11 8.25
C HIS A 375 -14.73 -5.69 6.83
N LEU A 376 -15.47 -6.12 5.80
CA LEU A 376 -15.21 -5.69 4.43
C LEU A 376 -15.32 -4.16 4.31
N ASP A 377 -16.36 -3.55 4.86
CA ASP A 377 -16.56 -2.09 4.77
C ASP A 377 -15.47 -1.32 5.52
N LEU A 378 -15.02 -1.82 6.67
CA LEU A 378 -13.88 -1.26 7.39
C LEU A 378 -12.58 -1.36 6.57
N ALA A 379 -12.33 -2.52 5.94
CA ALA A 379 -11.15 -2.74 5.11
C ALA A 379 -11.14 -1.84 3.86
N ARG A 380 -12.32 -1.58 3.25
CA ARG A 380 -12.47 -0.61 2.15
C ARG A 380 -12.04 0.80 2.58
N ASN A 381 -12.49 1.26 3.74
CA ASN A 381 -12.09 2.57 4.28
C ASN A 381 -10.58 2.64 4.50
N PHE A 382 -10.00 1.58 5.05
CA PHE A 382 -8.56 1.55 5.29
C PHE A 382 -7.77 1.66 4.00
N LEU A 383 -8.21 0.94 2.97
CA LEU A 383 -7.59 1.00 1.66
C LEU A 383 -7.68 2.40 1.05
N ALA A 384 -8.85 3.05 1.16
CA ALA A 384 -9.12 4.40 0.64
C ALA A 384 -8.39 5.52 1.40
N GLU A 385 -8.26 5.40 2.71
CA GLU A 385 -7.79 6.48 3.60
C GLU A 385 -6.32 6.36 3.99
N GLN A 386 -5.83 5.13 4.23
CA GLN A 386 -4.58 4.93 4.97
C GLN A 386 -3.39 4.53 4.08
N TYR A 387 -3.66 4.03 2.88
CA TYR A 387 -2.63 3.58 1.93
C TYR A 387 -2.33 4.64 0.88
N ASP A 388 -1.10 5.11 0.86
CA ASP A 388 -0.64 6.17 -0.06
C ASP A 388 -0.55 5.68 -1.50
N VAL A 389 -0.17 4.42 -1.69
CA VAL A 389 0.02 3.76 -2.99
C VAL A 389 -0.56 2.35 -2.94
N VAL A 390 -1.40 2.01 -3.92
CA VAL A 390 -1.95 0.65 -4.09
C VAL A 390 -1.45 0.09 -5.43
N LEU A 391 -0.85 -1.09 -5.38
CA LEU A 391 -0.31 -1.81 -6.53
C LEU A 391 -1.20 -3.03 -6.81
N VAL A 392 -1.53 -3.25 -8.08
CA VAL A 392 -2.30 -4.42 -8.53
C VAL A 392 -1.35 -5.34 -9.29
N LEU A 393 -1.07 -6.52 -8.74
CA LEU A 393 -0.07 -7.44 -9.32
C LEU A 393 -0.42 -7.87 -10.74
N GLU A 394 -1.71 -8.11 -11.03
CA GLU A 394 -2.16 -8.62 -12.33
C GLU A 394 -2.19 -7.56 -13.43
N ASP A 395 -2.34 -6.28 -13.09
CA ASP A 395 -2.44 -5.17 -14.05
C ASP A 395 -1.04 -4.59 -14.29
N LYS A 396 -0.25 -5.25 -15.14
CA LYS A 396 1.16 -4.87 -15.39
C LYS A 396 1.33 -3.41 -15.83
N PRO A 397 0.53 -2.85 -16.77
CA PRO A 397 0.62 -1.43 -17.13
C PRO A 397 0.36 -0.50 -15.94
N LEU A 398 -0.71 -0.74 -15.16
CA LEU A 398 -1.02 0.07 -13.99
C LEU A 398 0.07 -0.06 -12.92
N PHE A 399 0.57 -1.28 -12.69
CA PHE A 399 1.65 -1.57 -11.76
C PHE A 399 2.93 -0.79 -12.12
N ALA A 400 3.38 -0.88 -13.37
CA ALA A 400 4.58 -0.19 -13.82
C ALA A 400 4.44 1.33 -13.76
N HIS A 401 3.28 1.84 -14.17
CA HIS A 401 2.97 3.26 -14.10
C HIS A 401 2.97 3.78 -12.66
N THR A 402 2.39 3.00 -11.74
CA THR A 402 2.33 3.32 -10.31
C THR A 402 3.70 3.25 -9.64
N LEU A 403 4.56 2.28 -10.00
CA LEU A 403 5.95 2.26 -9.52
C LEU A 403 6.70 3.52 -9.96
N LYS A 404 6.55 3.94 -11.22
CA LYS A 404 7.25 5.10 -11.77
C LYS A 404 6.79 6.41 -11.14
N TYR A 405 5.49 6.66 -11.09
CA TYR A 405 4.94 7.95 -10.66
C TYR A 405 4.57 7.98 -9.17
N GLY A 406 4.13 6.85 -8.61
CA GLY A 406 3.84 6.70 -7.18
C GLY A 406 5.11 6.59 -6.34
N LEU A 407 6.09 5.77 -6.75
CA LEU A 407 7.31 5.52 -5.96
C LEU A 407 8.57 6.17 -6.52
N GLY A 408 8.51 6.75 -7.73
CA GLY A 408 9.69 7.31 -8.38
C GLY A 408 10.67 6.26 -8.91
N TRP A 409 10.22 5.02 -9.09
CA TRP A 409 11.06 3.89 -9.49
C TRP A 409 11.16 3.79 -11.01
N ALA A 410 12.37 3.84 -11.54
CA ALA A 410 12.62 3.77 -12.98
C ALA A 410 12.47 2.35 -13.53
N ILE A 411 12.79 1.33 -12.72
CA ILE A 411 12.71 -0.08 -13.09
C ILE A 411 11.43 -0.65 -12.50
N SER A 412 10.52 -1.10 -13.37
CA SER A 412 9.20 -1.63 -13.00
C SER A 412 9.03 -3.13 -13.23
N GLU A 413 9.96 -3.76 -13.94
CA GLU A 413 9.84 -5.16 -14.32
C GLU A 413 10.96 -6.01 -13.73
N ARG A 414 10.57 -6.97 -12.88
CA ARG A 414 11.44 -8.03 -12.41
C ARG A 414 10.60 -9.23 -11.96
N HIS A 415 10.83 -10.37 -12.60
CA HIS A 415 10.20 -11.62 -12.21
C HIS A 415 11.18 -12.43 -11.35
N ALA A 416 11.04 -12.35 -10.03
CA ALA A 416 11.86 -13.13 -9.10
C ALA A 416 11.62 -14.65 -9.22
N ASN A 417 10.45 -15.05 -9.74
CA ASN A 417 9.94 -16.41 -9.69
C ASN A 417 9.42 -16.91 -11.05
N SER A 418 10.06 -16.56 -12.17
CA SER A 418 9.80 -17.22 -13.46
C SER A 418 10.38 -18.64 -13.47
N ARG A 419 9.94 -19.49 -12.53
CA ARG A 419 10.09 -20.94 -12.69
C ARG A 419 9.03 -21.39 -13.69
N PRO A 420 9.38 -22.23 -14.67
CA PRO A 420 8.37 -22.83 -15.53
C PRO A 420 7.34 -23.55 -14.65
N ASP A 421 6.06 -23.39 -15.01
CA ASP A 421 4.96 -24.14 -14.40
C ASP A 421 5.14 -25.61 -14.72
N ASN A 422 5.99 -26.31 -13.97
CA ASN A 422 6.16 -27.75 -14.09
C ASN A 422 4.83 -28.41 -13.67
N GLU A 423 4.43 -29.53 -14.26
CA GLU A 423 3.16 -30.23 -13.94
C GLU A 423 3.04 -30.66 -12.45
N GLU A 424 4.15 -30.77 -11.70
CA GLU A 424 4.13 -30.86 -10.22
C GLU A 424 3.50 -29.63 -9.54
N SER A 425 3.21 -28.56 -10.28
CA SER A 425 2.67 -27.30 -9.80
C SER A 425 1.26 -27.42 -9.21
N ASN A 426 0.51 -28.48 -9.50
CA ASN A 426 -0.80 -28.72 -8.87
C ASN A 426 -0.70 -29.48 -7.52
N GLY A 427 0.52 -29.80 -7.07
CA GLY A 427 0.74 -30.45 -5.79
C GLY A 427 0.13 -29.69 -4.62
N GLY A 428 -0.67 -30.39 -3.82
CA GLY A 428 -1.29 -29.89 -2.59
C GLY A 428 -2.64 -29.21 -2.76
N LEU A 429 -3.11 -28.98 -4.00
CA LEU A 429 -4.45 -28.42 -4.21
C LEU A 429 -5.53 -29.46 -3.88
N PRO A 430 -6.52 -29.11 -3.05
CA PRO A 430 -7.57 -30.05 -2.68
C PRO A 430 -8.52 -30.35 -3.83
N ALA A 431 -9.13 -31.53 -3.82
CA ALA A 431 -10.12 -31.92 -4.83
C ALA A 431 -11.38 -31.03 -4.82
N ASP A 432 -11.72 -30.48 -3.65
CA ASP A 432 -12.81 -29.55 -3.39
C ASP A 432 -12.33 -28.08 -3.35
N LEU A 433 -11.44 -27.68 -4.27
CA LEU A 433 -10.85 -26.33 -4.32
C LEU A 433 -11.89 -25.21 -4.31
N ASP A 434 -13.02 -25.39 -5.00
CA ASP A 434 -14.09 -24.38 -5.08
C ASP A 434 -14.64 -24.02 -3.69
N SER A 435 -14.64 -24.95 -2.74
CA SER A 435 -15.00 -24.68 -1.34
C SER A 435 -14.06 -23.66 -0.69
N LEU A 436 -12.75 -23.76 -0.94
CA LEU A 436 -11.79 -22.75 -0.47
C LEU A 436 -11.97 -21.41 -1.17
N LEU A 437 -12.23 -21.42 -2.48
CA LEU A 437 -12.45 -20.19 -3.24
C LEU A 437 -13.70 -19.46 -2.75
N GLY A 438 -14.77 -20.19 -2.45
CA GLY A 438 -16.02 -19.65 -1.91
C GLY A 438 -15.84 -18.89 -0.60
N HIS A 439 -14.90 -19.31 0.27
CA HIS A 439 -14.59 -18.60 1.51
C HIS A 439 -13.89 -17.24 1.32
N ASN A 440 -13.51 -16.87 0.10
CA ASN A 440 -12.78 -15.62 -0.19
C ASN A 440 -13.62 -14.62 -1.00
N SER A 441 -14.95 -14.78 -1.01
CA SER A 441 -15.85 -13.87 -1.74
C SER A 441 -15.73 -12.41 -1.29
N LEU A 442 -15.64 -12.15 0.02
CA LEU A 442 -15.47 -10.78 0.54
C LEU A 442 -14.10 -10.19 0.16
N ASP A 443 -13.04 -11.00 0.19
CA ASP A 443 -11.72 -10.62 -0.32
C ASP A 443 -11.76 -10.28 -1.81
N VAL A 444 -12.60 -10.94 -2.62
CA VAL A 444 -12.77 -10.63 -4.05
C VAL A 444 -13.40 -9.26 -4.22
N GLU A 445 -14.45 -8.96 -3.48
CA GLU A 445 -15.06 -7.63 -3.47
C GLU A 445 -14.08 -6.54 -3.01
N LEU A 446 -13.25 -6.82 -1.99
CA LEU A 446 -12.22 -5.89 -1.54
C LEU A 446 -11.13 -5.69 -2.60
N TYR A 447 -10.71 -6.76 -3.27
CA TYR A 447 -9.74 -6.70 -4.36
C TYR A 447 -10.26 -5.84 -5.51
N GLN A 448 -11.50 -6.04 -5.95
CA GLN A 448 -12.14 -5.23 -7.00
C GLN A 448 -12.16 -3.75 -6.59
N PHE A 449 -12.58 -3.45 -5.36
CA PHE A 449 -12.52 -2.10 -4.82
C PHE A 449 -11.08 -1.52 -4.83
N GLY A 450 -10.09 -2.33 -4.48
CA GLY A 450 -8.68 -1.94 -4.53
C GLY A 450 -8.15 -1.66 -5.93
N VAL A 451 -8.63 -2.38 -6.95
CA VAL A 451 -8.33 -2.09 -8.35
C VAL A 451 -8.88 -0.71 -8.74
N VAL A 452 -10.11 -0.38 -8.31
CA VAL A 452 -10.69 0.95 -8.54
C VAL A 452 -9.83 2.04 -7.89
N VAL A 453 -9.47 1.85 -6.62
CA VAL A 453 -8.59 2.77 -5.88
C VAL A 453 -7.25 2.98 -6.61
N ALA A 454 -6.62 1.92 -7.09
CA ALA A 454 -5.37 2.00 -7.84
C ALA A 454 -5.54 2.73 -9.19
N ARG A 455 -6.64 2.50 -9.90
CA ARG A 455 -6.94 3.21 -11.17
C ARG A 455 -7.20 4.70 -10.97
N LEU A 456 -7.88 5.08 -9.89
CA LEU A 456 -8.04 6.49 -9.51
C LEU A 456 -6.68 7.16 -9.32
N ASP A 457 -5.77 6.53 -8.58
CA ASP A 457 -4.40 7.03 -8.43
C ASP A 457 -3.67 7.07 -9.81
N GLY A 458 -3.91 6.08 -10.68
CA GLY A 458 -3.44 6.00 -12.06
C GLY A 458 -3.79 7.20 -12.94
N ILE A 459 -5.01 7.76 -12.82
CA ILE A 459 -5.44 8.97 -13.55
C ILE A 459 -4.55 10.17 -13.19
N MET A 460 -4.31 10.39 -11.89
CA MET A 460 -3.43 11.46 -11.43
C MET A 460 -1.99 11.24 -11.90
N TYR A 461 -1.47 10.01 -11.82
CA TYR A 461 -0.15 9.67 -12.34
C TYR A 461 -0.06 9.87 -13.86
N GLY A 462 -1.13 9.62 -14.61
CA GLY A 462 -1.23 9.89 -16.04
C GLY A 462 -1.09 11.38 -16.36
N ALA A 463 -1.72 12.25 -15.57
CA ALA A 463 -1.58 13.70 -15.71
C ALA A 463 -0.12 14.16 -15.50
N ALA A 464 0.57 13.57 -14.52
CA ALA A 464 1.99 13.82 -14.27
C ALA A 464 2.88 13.32 -15.43
N ALA A 465 2.58 12.14 -15.97
CA ALA A 465 3.29 11.56 -17.10
C ALA A 465 3.15 12.41 -18.37
N ALA A 466 1.94 12.89 -18.65
CA ALA A 466 1.69 13.75 -19.80
C ALA A 466 2.45 15.10 -19.72
N MET A 467 2.57 15.66 -18.51
CA MET A 467 3.39 16.86 -18.27
C MET A 467 4.88 16.62 -18.55
N GLU A 468 5.42 15.46 -18.15
CA GLU A 468 6.81 15.08 -18.45
C GLU A 468 7.04 14.85 -19.95
N ALA A 469 6.09 14.18 -20.63
CA ALA A 469 6.18 13.89 -22.06
C ALA A 469 6.08 15.15 -22.94
N GLY A 470 5.30 16.15 -22.51
CA GLY A 470 5.17 17.43 -23.21
C GLY A 470 6.40 18.34 -23.15
N GLY A 471 7.54 17.88 -22.60
CA GLY A 471 8.75 18.68 -22.43
C GLY A 471 8.55 19.89 -21.50
N GLY A 472 7.54 19.83 -20.62
CA GLY A 472 7.00 20.98 -19.91
C GLY A 472 8.00 21.64 -18.96
N ASP A 473 8.26 22.91 -19.23
CA ASP A 473 9.01 23.82 -18.35
C ASP A 473 8.20 24.07 -17.06
N ARG A 474 8.34 23.18 -16.06
CA ARG A 474 7.63 23.21 -14.75
C ARG A 474 7.67 24.58 -14.06
N ALA A 475 8.67 25.40 -14.36
CA ALA A 475 8.85 26.72 -13.77
C ALA A 475 7.69 27.70 -14.07
N LEU A 476 7.01 27.54 -15.22
CA LEU A 476 5.98 28.50 -15.63
C LEU A 476 4.63 28.29 -14.91
N LEU A 477 4.22 27.05 -14.66
CA LEU A 477 2.95 26.73 -13.97
C LEU A 477 3.03 27.03 -12.47
N MET A 478 4.19 26.81 -11.85
CA MET A 478 4.39 27.03 -10.40
C MET A 478 4.60 28.51 -10.03
N SER A 479 5.18 29.33 -10.92
CA SER A 479 5.48 30.74 -10.61
C SER A 479 4.24 31.63 -10.48
N ARG A 480 3.10 31.25 -11.07
CA ARG A 480 1.84 32.02 -10.98
C ARG A 480 1.07 31.84 -9.66
N SER A 481 1.38 30.82 -8.86
CA SER A 481 0.64 30.57 -7.62
C SER A 481 1.22 31.29 -6.39
N ARG A 482 2.39 31.95 -6.52
CA ARG A 482 3.06 32.64 -5.40
C ARG A 482 2.80 34.15 -5.30
N THR A 483 2.03 34.75 -6.21
CA THR A 483 1.80 36.21 -6.24
C THR A 483 0.61 36.70 -5.43
N VAL A 484 -0.01 35.87 -4.58
CA VAL A 484 -1.07 36.30 -3.64
C VAL A 484 -0.59 36.12 -2.22
N SER A 485 0.29 37.01 -1.76
CA SER A 485 0.47 37.42 -0.36
C SER A 485 1.76 38.23 -0.26
N GLY A 486 1.63 39.54 -0.26
CA GLY A 486 2.76 40.46 -0.10
C GLY A 486 2.27 41.89 0.11
N GLY A 487 1.28 42.04 0.99
CA GLY A 487 0.94 43.34 1.57
C GLY A 487 2.03 43.75 2.53
N ASP A 488 2.60 44.91 2.22
CA ASP A 488 3.68 45.63 2.87
C ASP A 488 3.41 45.90 4.36
N GLY A 489 4.44 45.81 5.20
CA GLY A 489 4.31 45.98 6.64
C GLY A 489 5.63 45.76 7.38
N GLY A 490 6.61 46.63 7.13
CA GLY A 490 7.89 46.62 7.83
C GLY A 490 7.78 46.99 9.32
N ASN A 491 8.69 46.42 10.13
CA ASN A 491 9.38 47.16 11.17
C ASN A 491 10.61 46.39 11.71
N ASN A 492 11.68 47.16 11.92
CA ASN A 492 13.00 46.77 12.41
C ASN A 492 13.00 46.38 13.90
N ALA A 493 13.84 45.41 14.29
CA ALA A 493 14.74 45.50 15.44
C ALA A 493 15.67 44.26 15.53
N PRO A 494 16.97 44.42 15.89
CA PRO A 494 17.91 43.31 16.04
C PRO A 494 18.02 42.85 17.49
N LEU A 495 18.15 41.55 17.73
CA LEU A 495 18.66 41.04 19.01
C LEU A 495 19.62 39.87 18.79
N ALA A 496 20.85 40.08 19.24
CA ALA A 496 21.89 39.07 19.38
C ALA A 496 21.63 38.21 20.63
N THR A 497 22.00 36.93 20.61
CA THR A 497 22.93 36.32 21.58
C THR A 497 23.25 34.86 21.21
N ALA A 498 24.38 34.42 21.74
CA ALA A 498 25.24 33.35 21.26
C ALA A 498 24.78 31.91 21.59
N ALA A 499 25.26 30.96 20.77
CA ALA A 499 25.46 29.57 21.14
C ALA A 499 26.76 29.02 20.48
N PRO A 500 27.41 27.99 21.06
CA PRO A 500 28.84 27.78 20.92
C PRO A 500 29.24 26.90 19.72
N LYS A 501 30.51 27.10 19.31
CA LYS A 501 31.19 26.52 18.16
C LYS A 501 31.44 25.01 18.34
N SER A 502 30.92 24.19 17.43
CA SER A 502 31.44 22.85 17.17
C SER A 502 32.19 22.79 15.83
N ARG A 503 33.31 22.10 15.88
CA ARG A 503 34.43 22.03 14.94
C ARG A 503 34.03 21.29 13.65
N GLN A 504 34.09 21.94 12.48
CA GLN A 504 33.90 21.30 11.17
C GLN A 504 35.16 21.49 10.31
N LYS A 505 35.76 20.36 9.89
CA LYS A 505 36.92 20.32 8.98
C LYS A 505 36.47 20.70 7.56
N ARG A 506 37.17 21.66 6.96
CA ARG A 506 37.05 22.04 5.55
C ARG A 506 37.59 20.94 4.65
N TYR A 507 36.84 20.60 3.60
CA TYR A 507 37.40 20.27 2.30
C TYR A 507 36.72 21.16 1.27
N SER A 508 37.53 21.89 0.53
CA SER A 508 37.14 22.73 -0.60
C SER A 508 37.40 21.99 -1.90
N SER A 509 36.42 21.96 -2.80
CA SER A 509 36.67 22.12 -4.24
C SER A 509 35.38 22.52 -4.96
N SER A 510 35.60 23.26 -6.04
CA SER A 510 34.70 24.18 -6.73
C SER A 510 34.05 23.58 -7.99
N SER A 511 32.79 23.96 -8.21
CA SER A 511 32.19 24.39 -9.50
C SER A 511 32.41 23.54 -10.77
N SER A 512 31.35 22.89 -11.29
CA SER A 512 30.54 23.45 -12.40
C SER A 512 29.36 22.55 -12.81
N ARG A 513 28.41 23.19 -13.50
CA ARG A 513 26.98 22.94 -13.73
C ARG A 513 26.57 21.64 -14.44
N GLY A 514 25.43 21.10 -13.99
CA GLY A 514 24.57 20.13 -14.69
C GLY A 514 23.62 19.44 -13.72
N VAL A 515 22.38 19.92 -13.54
CA VAL A 515 21.42 19.33 -12.58
C VAL A 515 20.81 18.06 -13.18
N GLN A 516 21.38 16.92 -12.79
CA GLN A 516 20.80 15.60 -12.97
C GLN A 516 20.51 15.08 -11.55
N ILE A 517 19.26 14.76 -11.23
CA ILE A 517 18.92 14.10 -9.95
C ILE A 517 19.39 12.65 -10.08
N SER A 518 20.66 12.43 -9.70
CA SER A 518 21.27 11.13 -9.51
C SER A 518 21.96 11.14 -8.15
N PHE A 519 21.59 10.20 -7.30
CA PHE A 519 22.38 9.87 -6.12
C PHE A 519 23.71 9.29 -6.61
N ARG A 520 24.82 9.98 -6.39
CA ARG A 520 26.15 9.42 -6.65
C ARG A 520 27.09 9.66 -5.48
N GLY A 521 27.67 8.58 -4.99
CA GLY A 521 28.76 8.59 -4.04
C GLY A 521 29.25 7.19 -3.68
N MET A 522 29.86 6.47 -4.62
CA MET A 522 31.10 5.70 -4.33
C MET A 522 31.71 5.11 -5.60
N VAL A 523 32.99 5.40 -5.79
CA VAL A 523 33.92 4.65 -6.64
C VAL A 523 34.59 3.62 -5.73
N MET A 524 34.52 2.34 -6.09
CA MET A 524 35.51 1.35 -5.64
C MET A 524 35.86 0.40 -6.79
N ASN A 525 37.15 0.40 -7.12
CA ASN A 525 37.85 -0.66 -7.84
C ASN A 525 38.03 -1.84 -6.89
N ILE A 526 37.63 -3.05 -7.28
CA ILE A 526 38.23 -4.29 -6.77
C ILE A 526 38.29 -5.31 -7.91
N GLY A 527 39.51 -5.72 -8.25
CA GLY A 527 39.79 -6.81 -9.18
C GLY A 527 39.38 -8.17 -8.60
N GLY A 528 38.89 -9.04 -9.48
CA GLY A 528 38.59 -10.43 -9.14
C GLY A 528 39.87 -11.24 -8.98
N SER A 529 40.06 -11.83 -7.81
CA SER A 529 40.96 -12.96 -7.59
C SER A 529 40.18 -14.26 -7.77
N GLY A 530 40.70 -15.11 -8.64
CA GLY A 530 40.17 -16.42 -8.96
C GLY A 530 40.39 -17.46 -7.86
N VAL A 531 39.51 -18.46 -7.92
CA VAL A 531 39.32 -19.63 -7.07
C VAL A 531 40.49 -20.63 -7.16
N ARG A 532 40.82 -21.26 -6.02
CA ARG A 532 41.11 -22.70 -5.80
C ARG A 532 41.40 -22.87 -4.30
N GLY A 533 40.72 -23.69 -3.51
CA GLY A 533 40.45 -25.11 -3.73
C GLY A 533 41.53 -25.92 -3.01
N GLY A 534 41.32 -26.22 -1.72
CA GLY A 534 42.29 -26.94 -0.90
C GLY A 534 41.65 -27.54 0.35
N ARG A 535 41.69 -28.87 0.41
CA ARG A 535 41.09 -29.78 1.39
C ARG A 535 42.14 -30.13 2.45
N THR A 536 41.79 -30.15 3.73
CA THR A 536 42.54 -30.89 4.76
C THR A 536 41.60 -31.38 5.85
N ASP A 537 41.74 -32.68 6.15
CA ASP A 537 41.06 -33.44 7.18
C ASP A 537 41.72 -33.29 8.59
N VAL A 538 41.05 -33.88 9.60
CA VAL A 538 41.56 -34.46 10.89
C VAL A 538 41.65 -33.49 12.11
N PRO A 539 41.43 -33.91 13.39
CA PRO A 539 40.42 -34.80 14.01
C PRO A 539 39.83 -34.30 15.37
N ALA A 540 38.96 -35.16 15.92
CA ALA A 540 38.31 -35.35 17.22
C ALA A 540 38.87 -34.79 18.56
N SER A 541 37.94 -34.84 19.54
CA SER A 541 38.05 -34.81 21.03
C SER A 541 37.99 -33.40 21.67
N VAL A 542 37.34 -33.11 22.80
CA VAL A 542 37.06 -33.84 24.05
C VAL A 542 35.77 -33.29 24.72
N GLU A 543 35.18 -34.14 25.57
CA GLU A 543 34.15 -33.96 26.60
C GLU A 543 34.17 -32.65 27.43
N GLY A 544 33.03 -32.28 28.03
CA GLY A 544 33.05 -31.33 29.15
C GLY A 544 31.72 -30.76 29.64
N ALA A 545 31.03 -31.54 30.48
CA ALA A 545 30.32 -31.12 31.69
C ALA A 545 29.04 -30.24 31.66
N ALA A 546 28.14 -30.67 32.55
CA ALA A 546 26.82 -30.15 32.87
C ALA A 546 26.82 -29.20 34.09
N ALA A 547 25.61 -28.72 34.42
CA ALA A 547 25.19 -27.93 35.59
C ALA A 547 25.48 -26.41 35.48
N SER A 548 24.62 -25.48 35.91
CA SER A 548 23.47 -25.51 36.81
C SER A 548 22.56 -24.33 36.45
N ARG A 549 21.25 -24.58 36.34
CA ARG A 549 20.21 -23.53 36.28
C ARG A 549 19.60 -23.45 37.67
N ASP A 550 19.79 -22.31 38.32
CA ASP A 550 19.08 -21.97 39.54
C ASP A 550 18.72 -20.48 39.51
N ARG A 551 17.43 -20.19 39.33
CA ARG A 551 16.75 -18.96 39.80
C ARG A 551 15.25 -19.08 39.56
N LEU A 552 14.59 -19.64 40.57
CA LEU A 552 13.18 -19.45 40.86
C LEU A 552 12.91 -17.98 41.21
N GLY A 553 12.20 -17.28 40.34
CA GLY A 553 11.57 -15.98 40.61
C GLY A 553 10.06 -16.16 40.68
N ARG A 554 9.53 -16.15 41.91
CA ARG A 554 8.09 -16.10 42.22
C ARG A 554 7.43 -14.92 41.51
N LEU A 555 6.34 -15.17 40.78
CA LEU A 555 5.32 -14.17 40.47
C LEU A 555 3.94 -14.75 40.77
N GLY A 556 3.14 -13.91 41.43
CA GLY A 556 1.90 -14.27 42.12
C GLY A 556 0.78 -14.68 41.18
N VAL A 557 0.03 -15.66 41.67
CA VAL A 557 -1.27 -16.08 41.14
C VAL A 557 -2.29 -15.01 41.52
N VAL A 558 -2.77 -14.26 40.54
CA VAL A 558 -4.02 -13.49 40.65
C VAL A 558 -5.15 -14.44 40.25
N ALA A 559 -5.98 -14.78 41.23
CA ALA A 559 -7.18 -15.58 41.02
C ALA A 559 -8.21 -14.75 40.23
N MET A 560 -8.58 -15.21 39.04
CA MET A 560 -9.78 -14.73 38.35
C MET A 560 -10.99 -15.54 38.84
N SER A 561 -11.97 -14.80 39.38
CA SER A 561 -13.26 -15.31 39.82
C SER A 561 -14.02 -15.97 38.67
N ARG A 562 -14.53 -17.17 38.94
CA ARG A 562 -15.52 -17.87 38.13
C ARG A 562 -16.83 -17.07 38.13
N VAL A 563 -17.31 -16.70 36.95
CA VAL A 563 -18.71 -16.33 36.72
C VAL A 563 -19.48 -17.62 36.47
N THR A 564 -20.45 -17.92 37.33
CA THR A 564 -21.45 -18.97 37.15
C THR A 564 -22.56 -18.44 36.22
N PRO A 565 -23.10 -19.26 35.29
CA PRO A 565 -24.33 -18.93 34.60
C PRO A 565 -25.52 -19.30 35.49
N ASP A 566 -26.38 -18.32 35.79
CA ASP A 566 -27.69 -18.59 36.36
C ASP A 566 -28.65 -19.04 35.25
N ASP A 567 -29.10 -20.28 35.38
CA ASP A 567 -30.33 -20.80 34.79
C ASP A 567 -31.54 -20.18 35.52
N ASN A 568 -32.45 -19.55 34.77
CA ASN A 568 -33.89 -19.75 35.03
C ASN A 568 -34.81 -19.32 33.88
N MET A 569 -35.46 -20.34 33.31
CA MET A 569 -36.84 -20.46 32.82
C MET A 569 -37.64 -19.23 32.39
N GLY A 570 -38.26 -19.33 31.21
CA GLY A 570 -39.43 -18.49 30.87
C GLY A 570 -40.04 -18.65 29.47
N ARG A 571 -40.60 -19.83 29.17
CA ARG A 571 -41.82 -20.10 28.36
C ARG A 571 -42.19 -19.26 27.11
N THR A 572 -42.27 -19.99 25.99
CA THR A 572 -43.36 -20.05 24.98
C THR A 572 -43.95 -18.75 24.40
N ALA A 573 -43.80 -18.58 23.08
CA ALA A 573 -44.92 -18.29 22.19
C ALA A 573 -44.57 -18.73 20.76
N ASP A 574 -45.38 -19.63 20.23
CA ASP A 574 -45.60 -19.85 18.80
C ASP A 574 -46.01 -18.54 18.13
N VAL A 575 -45.48 -18.24 16.93
CA VAL A 575 -46.24 -17.64 15.82
C VAL A 575 -45.59 -18.06 14.51
N ASP A 576 -46.34 -18.81 13.70
CA ASP A 576 -46.15 -18.98 12.26
C ASP A 576 -46.20 -17.62 11.53
N LEU A 577 -45.19 -17.34 10.69
CA LEU A 577 -45.32 -16.79 9.32
C LEU A 577 -43.95 -16.75 8.63
#